data_AF-A0A5N0TLI5-F1
#
_entry.id   AF-A0A5N0TLI5-F1
#
_cell.length_a   1.000
_cell.length_b   1.000
_cell.length_c   1.000
_cell.angle_alpha   90.00
_cell.angle_beta   90.00
_cell.angle_gamma   90.00
#
_symmetry.space_group_name_H-M   'P 1'
#
loop_
_entity.id
_entity.type
_entity.pdbx_description
1 polymer ?
#
loop_
_entity_poly.entity_id
_entity_poly.type
_entity_poly.pdbx_seq_one_letter_code
_entity_poly.pdbx_strand_id
1 'polypeptide(L)'
;MPLLVLAALWAWRGTRRGAIPVALVIALILSWFGDGAATFFPFAPELPMMLLCFGLAHVVYIWLFLTRLARRRVPMWALVYAAWWLVLVIVLWPHLGGLAFAVAAYGLVLAGTATAAARCGGVIALGGAFFLASDTVLAFRLFLPDAMPDWTSPLVMLTYCLGQALIAAGVVLATSTRVTTT
;
A
#
# COMPACT_ATOMS: atom_id res chain seq x y z
N MET A 1 11.29 -4.22 5.23
CA MET A 1 10.88 -4.69 3.89
C MET A 1 11.81 -5.68 3.16
N PRO A 2 13.15 -5.76 3.37
CA PRO A 2 14.00 -6.63 2.53
C PRO A 2 13.67 -8.13 2.64
N LEU A 3 13.20 -8.60 3.79
CA LEU A 3 12.75 -9.98 3.97
C LEU A 3 11.54 -10.35 3.10
N LEU A 4 10.61 -9.42 2.87
CA LEU A 4 9.46 -9.65 2.00
C LEU A 4 9.86 -9.70 0.53
N VAL A 5 10.81 -8.87 0.12
CA VAL A 5 11.42 -8.95 -1.23
C VAL A 5 12.10 -10.30 -1.42
N LEU A 6 12.89 -10.74 -0.44
CA LEU A 6 13.56 -12.05 -0.49
C LEU A 6 12.55 -13.20 -0.50
N ALA A 7 11.49 -13.13 0.29
CA ALA A 7 10.42 -14.13 0.31
C ALA A 7 9.67 -14.19 -1.03
N ALA A 8 9.35 -13.04 -1.63
CA ALA A 8 8.72 -12.96 -2.94
C ALA A 8 9.63 -13.53 -4.04
N LEU A 9 10.92 -13.16 -4.03
CA LEU A 9 11.90 -13.70 -4.97
C LEU A 9 12.11 -15.21 -4.77
N TRP A 10 12.13 -15.69 -3.53
CA TRP A 10 12.27 -17.11 -3.21
C TRP A 10 11.05 -17.91 -3.66
N ALA A 11 9.83 -17.42 -3.39
CA ALA A 11 8.59 -18.05 -3.83
C ALA A 11 8.47 -18.17 -5.35
N TRP A 12 9.19 -17.32 -6.10
CA TRP A 12 9.26 -17.35 -7.56
C TRP A 12 10.53 -17.96 -8.15
N ARG A 13 11.40 -18.56 -7.33
CA ARG A 13 12.55 -19.35 -7.82
C ARG A 13 12.03 -20.54 -8.63
N GLY A 14 12.00 -20.40 -9.96
CA GLY A 14 11.60 -21.45 -10.91
C GLY A 14 10.45 -21.06 -11.85
N THR A 15 9.70 -20.00 -11.56
CA THR A 15 8.64 -19.48 -12.45
C THR A 15 9.17 -18.31 -13.31
N ARG A 16 8.77 -18.28 -14.59
CA ARG A 16 9.30 -17.37 -15.62
C ARG A 16 9.34 -15.89 -15.19
N ARG A 17 10.37 -15.17 -15.66
CA ARG A 17 10.43 -13.69 -15.69
C ARG A 17 9.15 -13.16 -16.35
N GLY A 18 8.46 -12.23 -15.69
CA GLY A 18 7.21 -11.67 -16.18
C GLY A 18 6.87 -10.34 -15.52
N ALA A 19 5.91 -9.60 -16.09
CA ALA A 19 5.56 -8.27 -15.62
C ALA A 19 4.99 -8.26 -14.19
N ILE A 20 4.35 -9.35 -13.74
CA ILE A 20 3.77 -9.49 -12.39
C ILE A 20 4.86 -9.47 -11.30
N PRO A 21 5.85 -10.39 -11.32
CA PRO A 21 6.88 -10.41 -10.28
C PRO A 21 7.76 -9.17 -10.27
N VAL A 22 8.04 -8.60 -11.45
CA VAL A 22 8.81 -7.35 -11.56
C VAL A 22 8.04 -6.18 -10.91
N ALA A 23 6.75 -6.03 -11.20
CA ALA A 23 5.94 -4.98 -10.61
C ALA A 23 5.82 -5.12 -9.08
N LEU A 24 5.65 -6.33 -8.56
CA LEU A 24 5.61 -6.55 -7.10
C LEU A 24 6.94 -6.15 -6.44
N VAL A 25 8.07 -6.56 -7.01
CA VAL A 25 9.40 -6.21 -6.47
C VAL A 25 9.63 -4.71 -6.53
N ILE A 26 9.26 -4.05 -7.63
CA ILE A 26 9.36 -2.59 -7.76
C ILE A 26 8.54 -1.90 -6.68
N ALA A 27 7.29 -2.32 -6.46
CA ALA A 27 6.44 -1.75 -5.42
C ALA A 27 7.05 -1.93 -4.02
N LEU A 28 7.58 -3.11 -3.71
CA LEU A 28 8.24 -3.38 -2.42
C LEU A 28 9.52 -2.54 -2.21
N ILE A 29 10.31 -2.33 -3.27
CA ILE A 29 11.51 -1.48 -3.22
C ILE A 29 11.11 -0.03 -3.00
N LEU A 30 10.08 0.47 -3.71
CA LEU A 30 9.56 1.82 -3.50
C LEU A 30 9.00 2.02 -2.09
N SER A 31 8.28 1.04 -1.55
CA SER A 31 7.83 1.07 -0.15
C SER A 31 9.01 1.10 0.83
N TRP A 32 10.10 0.38 0.54
CA TRP A 32 11.31 0.42 1.36
C TRP A 32 12.01 1.80 1.30
N PHE A 33 12.05 2.44 0.13
CA PHE A 33 12.53 3.83 0.02
C PHE A 33 11.64 4.80 0.81
N GLY A 34 10.32 4.56 0.86
CA GLY A 34 9.40 5.32 1.69
C GLY A 34 9.71 5.17 3.18
N ASP A 35 9.88 3.94 3.67
CA ASP A 35 10.27 3.65 5.07
C ASP A 35 11.61 4.32 5.45
N GLY A 36 12.54 4.43 4.50
CA GLY A 36 13.86 5.00 4.70
C GLY A 36 14.01 6.42 4.18
N ALA A 37 12.93 7.18 4.00
CA ALA A 37 12.97 8.47 3.29
C ALA A 37 14.02 9.43 3.86
N ALA A 38 14.10 9.59 5.19
CA ALA A 38 15.12 10.42 5.83
C ALA A 38 16.56 9.93 5.60
N THR A 39 16.77 8.61 5.53
CA THR A 39 18.09 8.02 5.32
C THR A 39 18.55 8.08 3.87
N PHE A 40 17.65 7.84 2.92
CA PHE A 40 17.98 7.80 1.50
C PHE A 40 17.96 9.18 0.83
N PHE A 41 17.18 10.12 1.36
CA PHE A 41 17.03 11.47 0.81
C PHE A 41 17.35 12.56 1.86
N PRO A 42 18.56 12.57 2.44
CA PRO A 42 18.90 13.48 3.55
C PRO A 42 18.89 14.97 3.17
N PHE A 43 18.90 15.29 1.88
CA PHE A 43 18.87 16.65 1.34
C PHE A 43 17.46 17.13 0.99
N ALA A 44 16.42 16.31 1.19
CA ALA A 44 15.03 16.62 0.86
C ALA A 44 14.12 16.49 2.10
N PRO A 45 12.97 17.17 2.13
CA PRO A 45 12.00 17.01 3.21
C PRO A 45 11.48 15.57 3.30
N GLU A 46 11.55 14.98 4.49
CA GLU A 46 11.22 13.57 4.75
C GLU A 46 9.78 13.22 4.34
N LEU A 47 8.78 13.96 4.84
CA LEU A 47 7.36 13.66 4.62
C LEU A 47 6.95 13.66 3.13
N PRO A 48 7.29 14.69 2.32
CA PRO A 48 7.07 14.66 0.88
C PRO A 48 7.74 13.48 0.17
N MET A 49 8.99 13.14 0.52
CA MET A 49 9.70 12.02 -0.09
C MET A 49 9.07 10.68 0.27
N MET A 50 8.68 10.51 1.54
CA MET A 50 7.94 9.36 2.02
C MET A 50 6.62 9.19 1.24
N LEU A 51 5.81 10.25 1.14
CA LEU A 51 4.54 10.24 0.38
C LEU A 51 4.75 9.93 -1.10
N LEU A 52 5.82 10.46 -1.72
CA LEU A 52 6.15 10.20 -3.11
C LEU A 52 6.52 8.73 -3.33
N CYS A 53 7.44 8.18 -2.53
CA CYS A 53 7.88 6.79 -2.65
C CYS A 53 6.74 5.80 -2.41
N PHE A 54 5.94 6.00 -1.35
CA PHE A 54 4.76 5.17 -1.13
C PHE A 54 3.70 5.37 -2.22
N GLY A 55 3.45 6.61 -2.65
CA GLY A 55 2.51 6.92 -3.71
C GLY A 55 2.84 6.19 -5.01
N LEU A 56 4.12 6.17 -5.40
CA LEU A 56 4.60 5.41 -6.56
C LEU A 56 4.43 3.90 -6.36
N ALA A 57 4.73 3.37 -5.16
CA ALA A 57 4.49 1.95 -4.85
C ALA A 57 3.01 1.59 -5.05
N HIS A 58 2.10 2.43 -4.59
CA HIS A 58 0.65 2.25 -4.75
C HIS A 58 0.18 2.34 -6.19
N VAL A 59 0.74 3.27 -6.98
CA VAL A 59 0.44 3.33 -8.43
C VAL A 59 0.85 2.03 -9.12
N VAL A 60 2.00 1.45 -8.77
CA VAL A 60 2.43 0.15 -9.28
C VAL A 60 1.48 -0.97 -8.83
N TYR A 61 1.03 -0.97 -7.56
CA TYR A 61 0.03 -1.92 -7.08
C TYR A 61 -1.30 -1.81 -7.81
N ILE A 62 -1.83 -0.59 -7.97
CA ILE A 62 -3.08 -0.34 -8.71
C ILE A 62 -2.95 -0.87 -10.14
N TRP A 63 -1.86 -0.52 -10.84
CA TRP A 63 -1.62 -1.01 -12.19
C TRP A 63 -1.61 -2.55 -12.23
N LEU A 64 -0.88 -3.18 -11.30
CA LEU A 64 -0.78 -4.64 -11.22
C LEU A 64 -2.16 -5.29 -10.98
N PHE A 65 -2.92 -4.75 -10.02
CA PHE A 65 -4.24 -5.26 -9.67
C PHE A 65 -5.23 -5.11 -10.83
N LEU A 66 -5.29 -3.94 -11.44
CA LEU A 66 -6.28 -3.65 -12.48
C LEU A 66 -5.98 -4.37 -13.81
N THR A 67 -4.70 -4.53 -14.17
CA THR A 67 -4.32 -5.08 -15.48
C THR A 67 -4.04 -6.57 -15.48
N ARG A 68 -3.57 -7.14 -14.36
CA ARG A 68 -3.09 -8.53 -14.33
C ARG A 68 -3.89 -9.44 -13.39
N LEU A 69 -4.46 -8.90 -12.31
CA LEU A 69 -5.02 -9.72 -11.21
C LEU A 69 -6.52 -9.52 -10.96
N ALA A 70 -7.16 -8.53 -11.58
CA ALA A 70 -8.58 -8.28 -11.44
C ALA A 70 -9.39 -9.50 -11.92
N ARG A 71 -10.27 -10.00 -11.05
CA ARG A 71 -11.17 -11.14 -11.34
C ARG A 71 -12.64 -10.73 -11.40
N ARG A 72 -12.99 -9.58 -10.80
CA ARG A 72 -14.37 -9.10 -10.70
C ARG A 72 -14.47 -7.59 -10.94
N ARG A 73 -15.70 -7.12 -11.15
CA ARG A 73 -16.03 -5.67 -11.14
C ARG A 73 -15.82 -5.11 -9.73
N VAL A 74 -15.72 -3.78 -9.63
CA VAL A 74 -15.65 -3.10 -8.33
C VAL A 74 -16.94 -3.42 -7.57
N PRO A 75 -16.86 -4.01 -6.37
CA PRO A 75 -18.05 -4.28 -5.58
C PRO A 75 -18.59 -2.98 -4.99
N MET A 76 -19.91 -2.86 -4.85
CA MET A 76 -20.54 -1.64 -4.32
C MET A 76 -20.07 -1.26 -2.91
N TRP A 77 -19.70 -2.24 -2.08
CA TRP A 77 -19.16 -1.98 -0.74
C TRP A 77 -17.83 -1.21 -0.78
N ALA A 78 -17.10 -1.19 -1.89
CA ALA A 78 -15.85 -0.43 -2.02
C ALA A 78 -16.06 1.10 -1.90
N LEU A 79 -17.30 1.59 -1.98
CA LEU A 79 -17.65 2.97 -1.63
C LEU A 79 -17.21 3.36 -0.21
N VAL A 80 -17.03 2.38 0.69
CA VAL A 80 -16.47 2.63 2.03
C VAL A 80 -15.09 3.30 1.97
N TYR A 81 -14.28 3.01 0.95
CA TYR A 81 -12.95 3.62 0.80
C TYR A 81 -13.03 5.07 0.32
N ALA A 82 -14.04 5.40 -0.50
CA ALA A 82 -14.29 6.79 -0.88
C ALA A 82 -14.81 7.61 0.31
N ALA A 83 -15.72 7.03 1.11
CA ALA A 83 -16.20 7.65 2.34
C ALA A 83 -15.06 7.83 3.36
N TRP A 84 -14.23 6.79 3.57
CA TRP A 84 -13.03 6.85 4.40
C TRP A 84 -12.11 7.99 3.96
N TRP A 85 -11.83 8.12 2.66
CA TRP A 85 -10.95 9.16 2.15
C TRP A 85 -11.50 10.56 2.44
N LEU A 86 -12.79 10.77 2.19
CA LEU A 86 -13.44 12.04 2.46
C LEU A 86 -13.36 12.40 3.94
N VAL A 87 -13.66 11.46 4.83
CA VAL A 87 -13.57 11.65 6.28
C VAL A 87 -12.14 11.96 6.70
N LEU A 88 -11.16 11.19 6.23
CA LEU A 88 -9.74 11.41 6.53
C LEU A 88 -9.30 12.82 6.14
N VAL A 89 -9.64 13.25 4.91
CA VAL A 89 -9.32 14.59 4.42
C VAL A 89 -9.98 15.66 5.30
N ILE A 90 -11.28 15.56 5.58
CA ILE A 90 -12.01 16.55 6.40
C ILE A 90 -11.38 16.67 7.80
N VAL A 91 -11.07 15.54 8.45
CA VAL A 91 -10.54 15.52 9.82
C VAL A 91 -9.12 16.09 9.87
N LEU A 92 -8.27 15.70 8.94
CA LEU A 92 -6.86 16.10 8.97
C LEU A 92 -6.63 17.49 8.38
N TRP A 93 -7.46 17.97 7.44
CA TRP A 93 -7.26 19.22 6.69
C TRP A 93 -6.73 20.41 7.51
N PRO A 94 -7.29 20.75 8.69
CA PRO A 94 -6.85 21.90 9.46
C PRO A 94 -5.39 21.80 9.95
N HIS A 95 -4.85 20.59 10.02
CA HIS A 95 -3.56 20.26 10.62
C HIS A 95 -2.46 19.98 9.59
N LEU A 96 -2.80 19.86 8.31
CA LEU A 96 -1.87 19.46 7.25
C LEU A 96 -0.96 20.58 6.76
N GLY A 97 -1.35 21.85 6.99
CA GLY A 97 -0.61 23.02 6.49
C GLY A 97 -0.31 22.93 4.99
N GLY A 98 0.94 23.17 4.61
CA GLY A 98 1.39 23.10 3.20
C GLY A 98 1.32 21.71 2.56
N LEU A 99 1.14 20.64 3.34
CA LEU A 99 1.06 19.27 2.83
C LEU A 99 -0.38 18.83 2.53
N ALA A 100 -1.39 19.68 2.73
CA ALA A 100 -2.80 19.32 2.61
C ALA A 100 -3.14 18.63 1.29
N PHE A 101 -2.74 19.23 0.16
CA PHE A 101 -2.99 18.66 -1.17
C PHE A 101 -2.21 17.37 -1.42
N ALA A 102 -0.96 17.29 -0.94
CA ALA A 102 -0.13 16.10 -1.12
C ALA A 102 -0.72 14.90 -0.35
N VAL A 103 -1.16 15.12 0.89
CA VAL A 103 -1.79 14.09 1.72
C VAL A 103 -3.16 13.70 1.18
N ALA A 104 -3.97 14.66 0.69
CA ALA A 104 -5.25 14.35 0.06
C ALA A 104 -5.07 13.51 -1.22
N ALA A 105 -4.10 13.87 -2.07
CA ALA A 105 -3.77 13.10 -3.28
C ALA A 105 -3.25 11.69 -2.94
N TYR A 106 -2.36 11.59 -1.96
CA TYR A 106 -1.87 10.30 -1.47
C TYR A 106 -2.99 9.42 -0.89
N GLY A 107 -3.88 10.00 -0.08
CA GLY A 107 -5.06 9.33 0.45
C GLY A 107 -5.98 8.81 -0.65
N LEU A 108 -6.11 9.54 -1.76
CA LEU A 108 -6.91 9.10 -2.91
C LEU A 108 -6.27 7.89 -3.59
N VAL A 109 -4.94 7.89 -3.73
CA VAL A 109 -4.17 6.76 -4.24
C VAL A 109 -4.30 5.53 -3.32
N LEU A 110 -4.29 5.72 -2.00
CA LEU A 110 -4.55 4.66 -1.02
C LEU A 110 -5.95 4.05 -1.17
N ALA A 111 -6.99 4.90 -1.21
CA ALA A 111 -8.37 4.44 -1.43
C ALA A 111 -8.51 3.71 -2.78
N GLY A 112 -7.84 4.21 -3.82
CA GLY A 112 -7.75 3.57 -5.13
C GLY A 112 -7.08 2.19 -5.06
N THR A 113 -6.02 2.05 -4.26
CA THR A 113 -5.34 0.76 -4.05
C THR A 113 -6.25 -0.24 -3.35
N ALA A 114 -6.91 0.14 -2.26
CA ALA A 114 -7.83 -0.73 -1.54
C ALA A 114 -9.03 -1.15 -2.41
N THR A 115 -9.54 -0.22 -3.23
CA THR A 115 -10.59 -0.48 -4.21
C THR A 115 -10.12 -1.43 -5.32
N ALA A 116 -8.91 -1.24 -5.85
CA ALA A 116 -8.33 -2.12 -6.85
C ALA A 116 -8.07 -3.53 -6.28
N ALA A 117 -7.56 -3.62 -5.06
CA ALA A 117 -7.34 -4.87 -4.32
C ALA A 117 -8.66 -5.64 -4.09
N ALA A 118 -9.77 -4.93 -3.85
CA ALA A 118 -11.09 -5.53 -3.72
C ALA A 118 -11.55 -6.27 -4.98
N ARG A 119 -11.02 -5.95 -6.16
CA ARG A 119 -11.31 -6.65 -7.43
C ARG A 119 -10.52 -7.95 -7.63
N CYS A 120 -9.55 -8.21 -6.77
CA CYS A 120 -8.67 -9.38 -6.83
C CYS A 120 -9.19 -10.51 -5.92
N GLY A 121 -8.31 -11.41 -5.48
CA GLY A 121 -8.64 -12.44 -4.48
C GLY A 121 -8.73 -11.91 -3.05
N GLY A 122 -9.40 -12.65 -2.16
CA GLY A 122 -9.65 -12.23 -0.77
C GLY A 122 -8.38 -11.88 0.01
N VAL A 123 -7.28 -12.60 -0.22
CA VAL A 123 -5.98 -12.32 0.42
C VAL A 123 -5.43 -10.94 0.03
N ILE A 124 -5.50 -10.57 -1.26
CA ILE A 124 -5.06 -9.25 -1.74
C ILE A 124 -5.98 -8.16 -1.19
N ALA A 125 -7.30 -8.39 -1.18
CA ALA A 125 -8.27 -7.44 -0.64
C ALA A 125 -8.03 -7.16 0.85
N LEU A 126 -7.76 -8.21 1.65
CA LEU A 126 -7.44 -8.08 3.06
C LEU A 126 -6.11 -7.33 3.27
N GLY A 127 -5.10 -7.64 2.46
CA GLY A 127 -3.81 -6.94 2.50
C GLY A 127 -3.96 -5.44 2.21
N GLY A 128 -4.76 -5.07 1.21
CA GLY A 128 -5.09 -3.67 0.91
C GLY A 128 -5.81 -2.95 2.06
N ALA A 129 -6.72 -3.63 2.76
CA ALA A 129 -7.42 -3.08 3.91
C ALA A 129 -6.49 -2.86 5.13
N PHE A 130 -5.61 -3.82 5.44
CA PHE A 130 -4.61 -3.64 6.50
C PHE A 130 -3.61 -2.52 6.19
N PHE A 131 -3.21 -2.40 4.91
CA PHE A 131 -2.36 -1.30 4.49
C PHE A 131 -3.03 0.05 4.69
N LEU A 132 -4.28 0.19 4.25
CA LEU A 132 -5.07 1.41 4.44
C LEU A 132 -5.22 1.77 5.92
N ALA A 133 -5.50 0.78 6.77
CA ALA A 133 -5.60 0.97 8.22
C ALA A 133 -4.28 1.44 8.83
N SER A 134 -3.16 0.83 8.42
CA SER A 134 -1.82 1.22 8.85
C SER A 134 -1.52 2.69 8.54
N ASP A 135 -1.76 3.10 7.30
CA ASP A 135 -1.49 4.47 6.85
C ASP A 135 -2.44 5.48 7.47
N THR A 136 -3.67 5.07 7.78
CA THR A 136 -4.59 5.90 8.57
C THR A 136 -3.98 6.21 9.92
N VAL A 137 -3.53 5.19 10.67
CA VAL A 137 -2.91 5.39 11.98
C VAL A 137 -1.64 6.22 11.86
N LEU A 138 -0.80 5.96 10.85
CA LEU A 138 0.41 6.76 10.58
C LEU A 138 0.07 8.24 10.35
N ALA A 139 -0.95 8.53 9.54
CA ALA A 139 -1.38 9.91 9.27
C ALA A 139 -1.84 10.63 10.55
N PHE A 140 -2.62 9.95 11.41
CA PHE A 140 -3.00 10.52 12.70
C PHE A 140 -1.79 10.76 13.61
N ARG A 141 -0.81 9.86 13.64
CA ARG A 141 0.42 10.08 14.43
C ARG A 141 1.26 11.26 13.94
N LEU A 142 1.31 11.46 12.63
CA LEU A 142 2.11 12.52 12.02
C LEU A 142 1.46 13.91 12.14
N PHE A 143 0.13 13.97 12.02
CA PHE A 143 -0.58 15.26 11.93
C PHE A 143 -1.46 15.57 13.16
N LEU A 144 -1.76 14.58 14.00
CA LEU A 144 -2.54 14.67 15.24
C LEU A 144 -1.84 13.91 16.40
N PRO A 145 -0.58 14.21 16.73
CA PRO A 145 0.20 13.43 17.71
C PRO A 145 -0.48 13.40 19.09
N ASP A 146 -1.11 14.49 19.53
CA ASP A 146 -1.78 14.59 20.83
C ASP A 146 -2.96 13.62 20.99
N ALA A 147 -3.55 13.17 19.87
CA ALA A 147 -4.66 12.23 19.87
C ALA A 147 -4.22 10.75 19.89
N MET A 148 -2.93 10.46 19.69
CA MET A 148 -2.42 9.10 19.45
C MET A 148 -1.42 8.65 20.54
N PRO A 149 -1.71 7.57 21.28
CA PRO A 149 -0.78 7.00 22.25
C PRO A 149 0.51 6.43 21.61
N ASP A 150 1.62 6.41 22.33
CA ASP A 150 2.92 5.92 21.83
C ASP A 150 2.92 4.46 21.36
N TRP A 151 2.08 3.61 21.97
CA TRP A 151 1.95 2.19 21.59
C TRP A 151 1.39 1.96 20.18
N THR A 152 0.86 3.01 19.53
CA THR A 152 0.42 2.95 18.14
C THR A 152 1.58 2.78 17.15
N SER A 153 2.82 3.11 17.54
CA SER A 153 4.01 2.97 16.69
C SER A 153 4.29 1.54 16.22
N PRO A 154 4.44 0.54 17.12
CA PRO A 154 4.59 -0.85 16.71
C PRO A 154 3.36 -1.39 15.98
N LEU A 155 2.16 -0.89 16.30
CA LEU A 155 0.93 -1.32 15.64
C LEU A 155 0.94 -0.93 14.16
N VAL A 156 1.35 0.31 13.82
CA VAL A 156 1.51 0.78 12.42
C VAL A 156 2.42 -0.18 11.66
N MET A 157 3.63 -0.42 12.17
CA MET A 157 4.59 -1.31 11.51
C MET A 157 4.05 -2.73 11.35
N LEU A 158 3.32 -3.26 12.34
CA LEU A 158 2.71 -4.58 12.28
C LEU A 158 1.63 -4.66 11.20
N THR A 159 0.68 -3.71 11.19
CA THR A 159 -0.39 -3.67 10.19
C THR A 159 0.14 -3.42 8.79
N TYR A 160 1.18 -2.60 8.65
CA TYR A 160 1.90 -2.35 7.41
C TYR A 160 2.56 -3.62 6.87
N CYS A 161 3.38 -4.28 7.70
CA CYS A 161 4.06 -5.51 7.31
C CYS A 161 3.07 -6.62 6.95
N LEU A 162 1.99 -6.75 7.72
CA LEU A 162 0.93 -7.70 7.45
C LEU A 162 0.22 -7.41 6.12
N GLY A 163 -0.11 -6.14 5.87
CA GLY A 163 -0.72 -5.70 4.61
C GLY A 163 0.16 -6.03 3.40
N GLN A 164 1.44 -5.69 3.46
CA GLN A 164 2.42 -5.98 2.42
C GLN A 164 2.63 -7.48 2.21
N ALA A 165 2.73 -8.26 3.30
CA ALA A 165 2.88 -9.72 3.24
C ALA A 165 1.66 -10.39 2.60
N LEU A 166 0.45 -9.97 2.96
CA LEU A 166 -0.80 -10.48 2.38
C LEU A 166 -0.91 -10.13 0.89
N ILE A 167 -0.56 -8.89 0.49
CA ILE A 167 -0.52 -8.51 -0.92
C ILE A 167 0.46 -9.42 -1.68
N ALA A 168 1.69 -9.56 -1.19
CA ALA A 168 2.70 -10.39 -1.85
C ALA A 168 2.26 -11.85 -1.97
N ALA A 169 1.78 -12.45 -0.87
CA ALA A 169 1.29 -13.83 -0.86
C ALA A 169 0.09 -14.02 -1.81
N GLY A 170 -0.86 -13.09 -1.80
CA GLY A 170 -2.02 -13.11 -2.67
C GLY A 170 -1.65 -13.01 -4.16
N VAL A 171 -0.65 -12.20 -4.51
CA VAL A 171 -0.11 -12.10 -5.87
C VAL A 171 0.50 -13.44 -6.30
N VAL A 172 1.33 -14.06 -5.45
CA VAL A 172 1.93 -15.38 -5.73
C VAL A 172 0.84 -16.44 -5.96
N LEU A 173 -0.13 -16.55 -5.03
CA LEU A 173 -1.24 -17.51 -5.14
C LEU A 173 -2.06 -17.31 -6.42
N ALA A 174 -2.30 -16.06 -6.82
CA ALA A 174 -3.02 -15.73 -8.05
C ALA A 174 -2.25 -16.12 -9.32
N THR A 175 -0.91 -16.15 -9.26
CA THR A 175 -0.07 -16.62 -10.38
C THR A 175 0.03 -18.15 -10.46
N SER A 176 0.17 -18.84 -9.33
CA SER A 176 0.26 -20.32 -9.31
C SER A 176 -1.02 -20.98 -9.82
N THR A 177 -2.18 -20.39 -9.52
CA THR A 177 -3.48 -20.89 -10.00
C THR A 177 -3.72 -20.70 -11.51
N ARG A 178 -3.00 -19.79 -12.17
CA ARG A 178 -3.09 -19.63 -13.64
C ARG A 178 -2.28 -20.68 -14.41
N VAL A 179 -1.20 -21.18 -13.81
CA VAL A 179 -0.30 -22.16 -14.45
C VAL A 179 -0.93 -23.54 -14.55
N THR A 180 -1.84 -23.89 -13.64
CA THR A 180 -2.54 -25.19 -13.64
C THR A 180 -3.72 -25.28 -14.60
N THR A 181 -4.16 -24.17 -15.19
CA THR A 181 -5.30 -24.11 -16.13
C THR A 181 -4.92 -23.96 -17.60
N THR A 182 -3.64 -24.05 -17.94
CA THR A 182 -3.09 -24.00 -19.31
C THR A 182 -2.42 -25.31 -19.66
#